data_AF-A0A4Z2ENK6-F1
#
_entry.id   AF-A0A4Z2ENK6-F1
#
_cell.length_a   1.000
_cell.length_b   1.000
_cell.length_c   1.000
_cell.angle_alpha   90.00
_cell.angle_beta   90.00
_cell.angle_gamma   90.00
#
_symmetry.space_group_name_H-M   'P 1'
#
loop_
_entity.id
_entity.type
_entity.pdbx_description
1 polymer ?
#
loop_
_entity_poly.entity_id
_entity_poly.type
_entity_poly.pdbx_seq_one_letter_code
_entity_poly.pdbx_strand_id
1 'polypeptide(L)'
;MAPSHPPYTASTSSPPFTLSTSSATYRPGGVITVTVEVKNSSTEFQGFLLQARSRNGSGKRTFSGTWEGTSREGTSREGTSRGGTS
;
A
#
# COMPACT_ATOMS: atom_id res chain seq x y z
N MET A 1 -2.92 1.55 11.29
CA MET A 1 -4.38 1.43 11.15
C MET A 1 -4.73 0.37 10.13
N ALA A 2 -5.61 -0.56 10.48
CA ALA A 2 -6.52 -1.15 9.51
C ALA A 2 -7.77 -0.24 9.47
N PRO A 3 -8.43 -0.06 8.32
CA PRO A 3 -9.73 0.59 8.29
C PRO A 3 -10.67 -0.15 9.24
N SER A 4 -11.25 0.55 10.22
CA SER A 4 -12.34 0.00 11.01
C SER A 4 -13.61 0.19 10.19
N HIS A 5 -14.17 -0.90 9.66
CA HIS A 5 -15.39 -0.85 8.85
C HIS A 5 -16.45 -1.79 9.44
N PRO A 6 -17.02 -1.49 10.62
CA PRO A 6 -18.10 -2.29 11.19
C PRO A 6 -19.28 -2.40 10.21
N PRO A 7 -19.99 -3.55 10.15
CA PRO A 7 -19.80 -4.77 10.94
C PRO A 7 -18.72 -5.73 10.38
N TYR A 8 -17.98 -5.33 9.34
CA TYR A 8 -17.08 -6.21 8.61
C TYR A 8 -15.74 -6.37 9.32
N THR A 9 -15.32 -7.62 9.48
CA THR A 9 -13.97 -7.97 9.94
C THR A 9 -13.00 -8.07 8.77
N ALA A 10 -11.70 -8.01 9.06
CA ALA A 10 -10.69 -8.21 8.03
C ALA A 10 -10.82 -9.61 7.43
N SER A 11 -10.82 -9.71 6.10
CA SER A 11 -10.87 -11.01 5.42
C SER A 11 -9.61 -11.82 5.71
N THR A 12 -9.80 -13.12 5.93
CA THR A 12 -8.72 -14.12 6.06
C THR A 12 -8.59 -15.01 4.82
N SER A 13 -9.46 -14.82 3.81
CA SER A 13 -9.37 -15.56 2.55
C SER A 13 -8.14 -15.13 1.74
N SER A 14 -7.74 -15.97 0.78
CA SER A 14 -6.73 -15.56 -0.21
C SER A 14 -7.19 -14.29 -0.92
N PRO A 15 -6.35 -13.23 -1.00
CA PRO A 15 -6.77 -11.99 -1.64
C PRO A 15 -6.94 -12.19 -3.15
N PRO A 16 -7.98 -11.58 -3.76
CA PRO A 16 -8.21 -11.62 -5.21
C PRO A 16 -7.24 -10.70 -6.00
N PHE A 17 -6.17 -10.23 -5.35
CA PHE A 17 -5.16 -9.36 -5.92
C PHE A 17 -3.75 -9.85 -5.55
N THR A 18 -2.77 -9.36 -6.29
CA THR A 18 -1.34 -9.49 -5.99
C THR A 18 -0.76 -8.14 -5.59
N LEU A 19 0.28 -8.20 -4.77
CA LEU A 19 1.12 -7.06 -4.44
C LEU A 19 2.55 -7.47 -4.76
N SER A 20 3.21 -6.72 -5.65
CA SER A 20 4.60 -6.97 -6.03
C SER A 20 5.43 -5.70 -5.91
N THR A 21 6.73 -5.89 -5.79
CA THR A 21 7.71 -4.81 -5.64
C THR A 21 8.86 -5.02 -6.61
N SER A 22 9.36 -3.94 -7.23
CA SER A 22 10.49 -4.03 -8.15
C SER A 22 11.81 -4.45 -7.48
N SER A 23 11.90 -4.42 -6.14
CA SER A 23 13.08 -4.83 -5.38
C SER A 23 12.69 -5.45 -4.03
N ALA A 24 13.40 -6.50 -3.64
CA ALA A 24 13.30 -7.09 -2.31
C ALA A 24 14.15 -6.34 -1.25
N THR A 25 14.96 -5.37 -1.67
CA THR A 25 15.85 -4.61 -0.78
C THR A 25 15.60 -3.11 -0.89
N TYR A 26 15.67 -2.43 0.25
CA TYR A 26 15.55 -0.98 0.37
C TYR A 26 16.92 -0.31 0.47
N ARG A 27 17.08 0.81 -0.24
CA ARG A 27 18.21 1.72 -0.09
C ARG A 27 17.66 3.13 0.10
N PRO A 28 18.16 3.92 1.06
CA PRO A 28 17.75 5.32 1.20
C PRO A 28 17.89 6.11 -0.11
N GLY A 29 16.84 6.84 -0.47
CA GLY A 29 16.76 7.61 -1.73
C GLY A 29 16.46 6.76 -2.98
N GLY A 30 16.45 5.44 -2.88
CA GLY A 30 16.05 4.56 -3.98
C GLY A 30 14.54 4.55 -4.20
N VAL A 31 14.12 4.43 -5.46
CA VAL A 31 12.71 4.28 -5.84
C VAL A 31 12.38 2.79 -5.93
N ILE A 32 11.31 2.38 -5.24
CA ILE A 32 10.73 1.04 -5.35
C ILE A 32 9.34 1.19 -5.94
N THR A 33 9.11 0.56 -7.09
CA THR A 33 7.77 0.50 -7.69
C THR A 33 6.99 -0.60 -7.00
N VAL A 34 5.81 -0.24 -6.50
CA VAL A 34 4.85 -1.19 -5.93
C VAL A 34 3.69 -1.32 -6.90
N THR A 35 3.39 -2.55 -7.32
CA THR A 35 2.30 -2.85 -8.23
C THR A 35 1.21 -3.59 -7.48
N VAL A 36 -0.02 -3.10 -7.59
CA VAL A 36 -1.24 -3.73 -7.07
C VAL A 36 -2.06 -4.17 -8.28
N GLU A 37 -2.35 -5.46 -8.40
CA GLU A 37 -3.03 -6.00 -9.59
C GLU A 37 -4.13 -6.99 -9.19
N VAL A 38 -5.28 -6.94 -9.87
CA VAL A 38 -6.34 -7.93 -9.71
C VAL A 38 -5.95 -9.22 -10.42
N LYS A 39 -6.19 -10.37 -9.80
CA LYS A 39 -5.82 -11.67 -10.39
C LYS A 39 -6.72 -12.06 -11.56
N ASN A 40 -7.97 -11.61 -11.54
CA ASN A 40 -8.99 -11.97 -12.53
C ASN A 40 -9.61 -10.69 -13.09
N SER A 41 -9.87 -10.67 -14.39
CA SER A 41 -10.46 -9.52 -15.11
C SER A 41 -11.92 -9.23 -14.76
N SER A 42 -12.59 -10.12 -14.02
CA SER A 42 -13.95 -9.91 -13.52
C SER A 42 -14.01 -9.07 -12.24
N THR A 43 -12.87 -8.69 -11.68
CA THR A 43 -12.75 -7.95 -10.42
C THR A 43 -12.06 -6.62 -10.69
N GLU A 44 -12.62 -5.53 -10.19
CA GLU A 44 -12.02 -4.19 -10.28
C GLU A 44 -11.78 -3.63 -8.88
N PHE A 45 -10.75 -2.79 -8.73
CA PHE A 45 -10.59 -2.01 -7.52
C PHE A 45 -11.49 -0.79 -7.56
N GLN A 46 -12.36 -0.65 -6.56
CA GLN A 46 -13.06 0.62 -6.33
C GLN A 46 -12.16 1.65 -5.63
N GLY A 47 -11.13 1.18 -4.94
CA GLY A 47 -10.15 1.98 -4.24
C GLY A 47 -9.24 1.11 -3.37
N PHE A 48 -8.15 1.69 -2.89
CA PHE A 48 -7.23 1.01 -2.00
C PHE A 48 -6.55 1.99 -1.05
N LEU A 49 -6.13 1.47 0.11
CA LEU A 49 -5.24 2.16 1.04
C LEU A 49 -3.91 1.42 1.07
N LEU A 50 -2.83 2.08 0.63
CA LEU A 50 -1.48 1.51 0.64
C LEU A 50 -0.62 2.20 1.71
N GLN A 51 0.15 1.41 2.48
CA GLN A 51 0.98 1.91 3.56
C GLN A 51 2.34 1.24 3.56
N ALA A 52 3.40 2.04 3.52
CA ALA A 52 4.76 1.58 3.77
C ALA A 52 5.09 1.79 5.25
N ARG A 53 5.59 0.74 5.92
CA ARG A 53 5.95 0.80 7.33
C ARG A 53 7.34 0.20 7.56
N SER A 54 8.19 0.91 8.29
CA SER A 54 9.43 0.36 8.83
C SER A 54 9.12 -0.54 10.03
N ARG A 55 9.81 -1.67 10.15
CA ARG A 55 9.78 -2.52 11.34
C ARG A 55 11.10 -2.33 12.09
N ASN A 56 11.04 -1.62 13.22
CA ASN A 56 12.20 -1.56 14.12
C ASN A 56 12.28 -2.83 14.96
N GLY A 57 13.45 -3.12 15.55
CA GLY A 57 13.70 -4.31 16.37
C GLY A 57 12.74 -4.48 17.56
N SER A 58 12.09 -3.41 18.00
CA SER A 58 11.05 -3.41 19.04
C SER A 58 9.65 -3.81 18.57
N GLY A 59 9.47 -4.17 17.29
CA GLY A 59 8.17 -4.53 16.71
C GLY A 59 7.25 -3.33 16.40
N LYS A 60 7.64 -2.11 16.80
CA LYS A 60 6.93 -0.87 16.46
C LYS A 60 7.00 -0.64 14.94
N ARG A 61 5.83 -0.42 14.33
CA ARG A 61 5.69 -0.12 12.91
C ARG A 61 5.41 1.36 12.70
N THR A 62 6.35 2.07 12.09
CA THR A 62 6.21 3.52 11.80
C THR A 62 6.06 3.71 10.29
N PHE A 63 5.20 4.65 9.87
CA PHE A 63 5.10 5.05 8.47
C PHE A 63 6.47 5.51 7.94
N SER A 64 6.81 5.10 6.73
CA SER A 64 8.10 5.41 6.12
C SER A 64 7.97 5.59 4.62
N GLY A 65 8.88 6.36 4.04
CA GLY A 65 8.92 6.65 2.60
C GLY A 65 7.95 7.74 2.16
N THR A 66 8.00 8.05 0.87
CA THR A 66 7.08 8.96 0.17
C THR A 66 6.52 8.20 -1.03
N TRP A 67 5.22 8.34 -1.28
CA TRP A 67 4.56 7.73 -2.42
C TRP A 67 4.49 8.72 -3.59
N GLU A 68 4.86 8.26 -4.78
CA GLU A 68 4.58 8.93 -6.04
C GLU A 68 3.68 8.00 -6.87
N GLY A 69 2.50 8.48 -7.26
CA GLY A 69 1.51 7.68 -7.97
C GLY A 69 1.61 7.87 -9.49
N THR A 70 1.80 6.78 -10.23
CA THR A 70 1.65 6.75 -11.69
C THR A 70 0.44 5.89 -12.07
N SER A 71 -0.68 6.51 -12.46
CA SER A 71 -1.82 5.80 -13.03
C SER A 71 -1.60 5.59 -14.53
N ARG A 72 -1.75 4.36 -15.04
CA ARG A 72 -2.05 4.14 -16.47
C ARG A 72 -3.56 4.33 -16.60
N GLU A 73 -3.98 5.28 -17.44
CA GLU A 73 -5.34 5.81 -17.64
C GLU A 73 -6.50 5.12 -16.88
N GLY A 74 -7.19 5.90 -16.06
CA GLY A 74 -8.48 5.55 -15.45
C GLY A 74 -8.46 5.46 -13.93
N THR A 75 -9.02 6.48 -13.27
CA THR A 75 -9.39 6.55 -11.85
C THR A 75 -8.33 6.97 -10.81
N SER A 76 -8.39 8.28 -10.51
CA SER A 76 -8.22 9.01 -9.24
C SER A 76 -6.90 8.99 -8.48
N ARG A 77 -6.34 10.20 -8.35
CA ARG A 77 -5.26 10.58 -7.42
C ARG A 77 -5.87 11.07 -6.10
N GLU A 78 -5.30 10.65 -4.98
CA GLU A 78 -4.85 11.56 -3.90
C GLU A 78 -3.98 10.79 -2.91
N GLY A 79 -2.66 10.97 -3.02
CA GLY A 79 -1.69 10.53 -2.02
C GLY A 79 -1.03 11.74 -1.39
N THR A 80 -1.39 12.08 -0.15
CA THR A 80 -0.56 12.96 0.68
C THR A 80 -0.35 12.31 2.04
N SER A 81 0.86 11.83 2.31
CA SER A 81 1.30 11.55 3.68
C SER A 81 2.36 12.57 4.08
N ARG A 82 1.94 13.64 4.75
CA ARG A 82 2.86 14.50 5.52
C ARG A 82 3.04 13.89 6.90
N GLY A 83 4.19 13.25 7.14
CA GLY A 83 4.62 12.86 8.48
C GLY A 83 5.29 14.04 9.16
N GLY A 84 4.63 14.65 10.15
CA GLY A 84 5.24 15.60 11.06
C GLY A 84 6.13 14.88 12.07
N THR A 85 7.33 15.39 12.28
CA THR A 85 8.22 15.00 13.38
C THR A 85 7.68 15.53 14.71
N SER A 86 7.74 14.72 15.75
CA SER A 86 7.75 15.16 17.15
C SER A 86 8.95 14.56 17.83
#